data_AF-E6SU65-F1
#
_entry.id   AF-E6SU65-F1
#
_cell.length_a   1.000
_cell.length_b   1.000
_cell.length_c   1.000
_cell.angle_alpha   90.00
_cell.angle_beta   90.00
_cell.angle_gamma   90.00
#
_symmetry.space_group_name_H-M   'P 1'
#
loop_
_entity.id
_entity.type
_entity.pdbx_description
1 polymer ?
#
loop_
_entity_poly.entity_id
_entity_poly.type
_entity_poly.pdbx_seq_one_letter_code
_entity_poly.pdbx_strand_id
1 'polypeptide(L)' 'MAEYKYDEGSIKLLMDWAKSMNFPQQVKLNEAENIIDVKRYVQANLSDINTHYPDEFYNPAITRLYILKEKMEGG' A
#
# COMPACT_ATOMS: atom_id res chain seq x y z
N MET A 1 -8.51 13.91 6.08
CA MET A 1 -7.58 12.77 5.95
C MET A 1 -8.41 11.53 6.19
N ALA A 2 -8.39 10.55 5.28
CA ALA A 2 -9.05 9.28 5.54
C ALA A 2 -8.39 8.63 6.77
N GLU A 3 -9.19 8.15 7.71
CA GLU A 3 -8.68 7.45 8.89
C GLU A 3 -8.40 6.01 8.47
N TYR A 4 -7.16 5.74 8.05
CA TYR A 4 -6.73 4.39 7.70
C TYR A 4 -6.72 3.49 8.94
N LYS A 5 -7.09 2.22 8.73
CA LYS A 5 -7.16 1.22 9.80
C LYS A 5 -5.87 0.41 9.85
N TYR A 6 -5.27 0.34 11.04
CA TYR A 6 -4.03 -0.41 11.28
C TYR A 6 -4.26 -1.65 12.16
N ASP A 7 -5.52 -2.10 12.30
CA ASP A 7 -5.81 -3.38 12.96
C ASP A 7 -5.42 -4.56 12.06
N GLU A 8 -5.08 -5.69 12.69
CA GLU A 8 -4.57 -6.89 12.01
C GLU A 8 -5.51 -7.38 10.90
N GLY A 9 -6.82 -7.33 11.12
CA GLY A 9 -7.82 -7.75 10.14
C GLY A 9 -7.81 -6.87 8.90
N SER A 10 -7.81 -5.55 9.09
CA SER A 10 -7.74 -4.58 8.01
C SER A 10 -6.44 -4.67 7.21
N ILE A 11 -5.30 -4.86 7.89
CA ILE A 11 -3.98 -5.01 7.24
C ILE A 11 -3.93 -6.30 6.42
N LYS A 12 -4.42 -7.42 6.97
CA LYS A 12 -4.46 -8.69 6.23
C LYS A 12 -5.24 -8.56 4.92
N LEU A 13 -6.43 -7.94 4.98
CA LEU A 13 -7.23 -7.69 3.78
C LEU A 13 -6.52 -6.78 2.77
N LEU A 14 -5.79 -5.76 3.24
CA LEU A 14 -5.00 -4.87 2.39
C LEU A 14 -3.85 -5.63 1.71
N MET A 15 -3.15 -6.49 2.44
CA MET A 15 -2.05 -7.29 1.90
C MET A 15 -2.56 -8.33 0.89
N ASP A 16 -3.70 -8.96 1.14
CA ASP A 16 -4.32 -9.92 0.22
C ASP A 16 -4.78 -9.24 -1.07
N TRP A 17 -5.35 -8.04 -0.97
CA TRP A 17 -5.62 -7.19 -2.12
C TRP A 17 -4.33 -6.89 -2.92
N ALA A 18 -3.27 -6.44 -2.23
CA ALA A 18 -2.01 -6.08 -2.87
C ALA A 18 -1.32 -7.27 -3.57
N LYS A 19 -1.53 -8.49 -3.08
CA LYS A 19 -0.99 -9.73 -3.68
C LYS A 19 -1.83 -10.24 -4.86
N SER A 20 -3.13 -9.94 -4.89
CA SER A 20 -4.06 -10.45 -5.91
C SER A 20 -4.23 -9.52 -7.12
N MET A 21 -3.84 -8.25 -6.99
CA MET A 21 -4.01 -7.27 -8.06
C MET A 21 -2.87 -7.30 -9.09
N ASN A 22 -3.21 -7.07 -10.36
CA ASN A 22 -2.24 -6.78 -11.41
C ASN A 22 -2.03 -5.26 -11.50
N PHE A 23 -0.80 -4.81 -11.29
CA PHE A 23 -0.47 -3.39 -11.31
C PHE A 23 0.07 -2.93 -12.68
N PRO A 24 -0.23 -1.68 -13.10
CA PRO A 24 0.48 -1.04 -14.21
C PRO A 24 1.96 -0.85 -13.84
N GLN A 25 2.82 -0.63 -14.84
CA GLN A 25 4.24 -0.37 -14.59
C GLN A 25 4.43 0.89 -13.72
N GLN A 26 3.74 1.97 -14.07
CA GLN A 26 3.86 3.27 -13.44
C GLN A 26 2.48 3.83 -13.06
N VAL A 27 2.42 4.56 -11.95
CA VAL A 27 1.21 5.25 -11.48
C VAL A 27 1.55 6.60 -10.88
N LYS A 28 0.81 7.63 -11.30
CA LYS A 28 0.85 8.96 -10.69
C LYS A 28 -0.22 9.03 -9.61
N LEU A 29 0.18 9.09 -8.34
CA LEU A 29 -0.74 9.17 -7.20
C LEU A 29 -1.41 10.56 -7.14
N ASN A 30 -0.59 11.61 -7.23
CA ASN A 30 -0.99 13.01 -7.24
C ASN A 30 0.00 13.84 -8.09
N GLU A 31 -0.14 15.17 -8.13
CA GLU A 31 0.72 16.02 -8.97
C GLU A 31 2.23 15.87 -8.69
N ALA A 32 2.60 15.64 -7.43
CA ALA A 32 3.99 15.55 -6.96
C ALA A 32 4.52 14.12 -6.85
N GLU A 33 3.65 13.12 -6.74
CA GLU A 33 4.04 11.73 -6.47
C GLU A 33 3.76 10.80 -7.65
N ASN A 34 4.84 10.21 -8.16
CA ASN A 34 4.80 9.27 -9.26
C ASN A 34 5.64 8.02 -8.95
N ILE A 35 4.99 6.87 -8.94
CA ILE A 35 5.61 5.55 -8.73
C ILE A 35 5.96 4.97 -10.10
N ILE A 36 7.26 4.83 -10.40
CA ILE A 36 7.77 4.37 -11.70
C ILE A 36 7.73 2.84 -11.84
N ASP A 37 7.85 2.13 -10.72
CA ASP A 37 7.78 0.67 -10.63
C ASP A 37 6.82 0.27 -9.51
N VAL A 38 5.55 0.12 -9.87
CA VAL A 38 4.48 -0.16 -8.89
C VAL A 38 4.66 -1.55 -8.27
N LYS A 39 5.15 -2.53 -9.03
CA LYS A 39 5.36 -3.89 -8.50
C LYS A 39 6.44 -3.88 -7.42
N ARG A 40 7.58 -3.24 -7.69
CA ARG A 40 8.66 -3.12 -6.69
C ARG A 40 8.22 -2.29 -5.48
N TYR A 41 7.46 -1.22 -5.70
CA TYR A 41 6.88 -0.42 -4.63
C TYR A 41 5.98 -1.25 -3.71
N VAL A 42 5.05 -2.02 -4.28
CA VAL A 42 4.16 -2.91 -3.51
C VAL A 42 4.95 -3.96 -2.74
N GLN A 43 5.94 -4.61 -3.39
CA GLN A 43 6.77 -5.63 -2.74
C GLN A 43 7.56 -5.07 -1.54
N ALA A 44 8.13 -3.87 -1.66
CA ALA A 44 8.85 -3.23 -0.57
C ALA A 44 7.94 -2.97 0.64
N ASN A 45 6.76 -2.37 0.42
CA ASN A 45 5.83 -2.10 1.50
C ASN A 45 5.27 -3.40 2.13
N LEU A 46 5.01 -4.44 1.33
CA LEU A 46 4.61 -5.75 1.86
C LEU A 46 5.74 -6.38 2.70
N SER A 47 7.00 -6.23 2.30
CA SER A 47 8.15 -6.73 3.06
C SER A 47 8.28 -6.03 4.41
N ASP A 48 8.13 -4.70 4.43
CA ASP A 48 8.19 -3.92 5.67
C ASP A 48 7.06 -4.34 6.63
N ILE A 49 5.83 -4.49 6.13
CA ILE A 49 4.69 -4.92 6.94
C ILE A 49 4.91 -6.33 7.50
N ASN A 50 5.35 -7.29 6.68
CA ASN A 50 5.58 -8.67 7.13
C ASN A 50 6.68 -8.78 8.18
N THR A 51 7.69 -7.91 8.13
CA THR A 51 8.86 -7.99 9.02
C THR A 51 8.63 -7.26 10.33
N HIS A 52 7.88 -6.16 10.30
CA HIS A 52 7.86 -5.20 11.40
C HIS A 52 6.49 -5.04 12.07
N TYR A 53 5.38 -5.41 11.43
CA TYR A 53 4.08 -5.33 12.10
C TYR A 53 4.07 -6.22 13.36
N PRO A 54 3.62 -5.73 14.54
CA PRO A 54 2.79 -4.54 14.77
C PRO A 54 3.51 -3.25 15.20
N ASP A 55 4.79 -3.05 14.87
CA ASP A 55 5.50 -1.81 15.17
C ASP A 55 4.93 -0.61 14.40
N GLU A 56 4.35 0.35 15.13
CA GLU A 56 3.72 1.55 14.58
C GLU A 56 4.70 2.45 13.79
N PHE A 57 6.02 2.33 14.03
CA PHE A 57 7.02 3.04 13.23
C PHE A 57 6.91 2.70 11.74
N TYR A 58 6.42 1.51 11.41
CA TYR A 58 6.26 1.00 10.04
C TYR A 58 4.85 1.20 9.47
N ASN A 59 3.93 1.86 10.20
CA ASN A 59 2.62 2.25 9.68
C ASN A 59 2.65 3.01 8.33
N PRO A 60 3.66 3.84 8.01
CA PRO A 60 3.76 4.45 6.68
C PRO A 60 3.73 3.46 5.52
N ALA A 61 4.22 2.22 5.67
CA ALA A 61 4.13 1.19 4.63
C ALA A 61 2.68 0.75 4.38
N ILE A 62 1.87 0.68 5.44
CA ILE A 62 0.44 0.37 5.38
C ILE A 62 -0.33 1.53 4.74
N THR A 63 -0.06 2.76 5.18
CA THR A 63 -0.66 3.99 4.60
C THR A 63 -0.44 4.07 3.10
N ARG A 64 0.79 3.80 2.65
CA ARG A 64 1.17 3.80 1.23
C ARG A 64 0.37 2.79 0.40
N LEU A 65 0.14 1.59 0.93
CA LEU A 65 -0.70 0.58 0.26
C LEU A 65 -2.17 1.01 0.20
N TYR A 66 -2.69 1.67 1.24
CA TYR A 66 -4.04 2.24 1.19
C TYR A 66 -4.19 3.33 0.13
N ILE A 67 -3.25 4.29 0.06
CA ILE A 67 -3.27 5.35 -0.96
C ILE A 67 -3.22 4.75 -2.36
N LEU A 68 -2.34 3.76 -2.57
CA LEU A 68 -2.27 3.06 -3.85
C LEU A 68 -3.60 2.34 -4.16
N LYS A 69 -4.20 1.69 -3.17
CA LYS A 69 -5.50 1.02 -3.33
C LYS A 69 -6.60 1.98 -3.74
N GLU A 70 -6.74 3.09 -3.04
CA GLU A 70 -7.69 4.16 -3.37
C GLU A 70 -7.47 4.67 -4.80
N LYS A 71 -6.21 4.82 -5.23
CA LYS A 71 -5.90 5.24 -6.59
C LYS A 71 -6.29 4.20 -7.65
N MET A 72 -6.18 2.92 -7.34
CA MET A 72 -6.49 1.82 -8.29
C MET A 72 -7.98 1.48 -8.36
N GLU A 73 -8.71 1.64 -7.25
CA GLU A 73 -10.14 1.31 -7.17
C GLU A 73 -11.05 2.54 -7.38
N GLY A 74 -10.55 3.75 -7.12
CA GLY A 74 -11.28 5.01 -7.22
C GLY A 74 -11.02 5.81 -8.50
N GLY A 75 -10.62 5.14 -9.58
CA GLY A 75 -10.47 5.72 -10.92
C GLY A 75 -11.74 5.62 -11.75
#